data_AF-A0A2S3ZTQ0-F1
#
_entry.id   AF-A0A2S3ZTQ0-F1
#
_cell.length_a   1.000
_cell.length_b   1.000
_cell.length_c   1.000
_cell.angle_alpha   90.00
_cell.angle_beta   90.00
_cell.angle_gamma   90.00
#
_symmetry.space_group_name_H-M   'P 1'
#
loop_
_entity.id
_entity.type
_entity.pdbx_description
1 polymer ?
#
loop_
_entity_poly.entity_id
_entity_poly.type
_entity_poly.pdbx_seq_one_letter_code
_entity_poly.pdbx_strand_id
1 'polypeptide(L)'
;MTLYSCLPTQGKFTVIATWPGEYADSHSAKVTTFTDSTQASRLADDLTRVSESMWDAAAWLDVYDEAEARIGTIIDTTRGTNEVSVSGESLFIGNRHARTWTGGDLINTIGVSLPLTLNSLTRAQRLSVADELAADAAARILSLQLLPTGNDPTDSDSRIWQAAEITRATKMGLTGTLPDSAAGWMAQIFDTDHGPAERWGARNLLHRLEQLEAAAKTINARGGVELDPVSGLLNHLVIPAALFGVHIDHSDHAGTKVRDDINPAVANSSLAGAYRDQVANAEFTGGDAVLYIGPDIDMRKFDPWERDIFAKIKIQLSGRGRRVTLATLEATDTAGFVAALGNWVTNTMFRA
;
A
#
# COMPACT_ATOMS: atom_id res chain seq x y z
N MET A 1 -15.95 2.13 -0.58
CA MET A 1 -16.06 1.08 0.47
C MET A 1 -17.53 0.80 0.76
N THR A 2 -17.87 -0.34 1.37
CA THR A 2 -19.27 -0.70 1.61
C THR A 2 -19.72 -0.01 2.89
N LEU A 3 -20.66 0.92 2.73
CA LEU A 3 -21.29 1.63 3.83
C LEU A 3 -22.56 0.89 4.23
N TYR A 4 -22.72 0.63 5.52
CA TYR A 4 -23.90 -0.03 6.04
C TYR A 4 -24.75 0.99 6.78
N SER A 5 -26.03 1.05 6.43
CA SER A 5 -26.97 1.98 7.03
C SER A 5 -28.27 1.28 7.42
N CYS A 6 -29.01 1.90 8.34
CA CYS A 6 -30.27 1.39 8.85
C CYS A 6 -31.44 2.11 8.19
N LEU A 7 -32.23 1.40 7.40
CA LEU A 7 -33.50 1.89 6.86
C LEU A 7 -34.66 1.47 7.79
N PRO A 8 -35.34 2.41 8.47
CA PRO A 8 -36.54 2.10 9.25
C PRO A 8 -37.73 1.85 8.32
N THR A 9 -38.48 0.77 8.56
CA THR A 9 -39.70 0.45 7.80
C THR A 9 -40.69 -0.30 8.68
N GLN A 10 -41.87 0.29 8.92
CA GLN A 10 -43.00 -0.34 9.64
C GLN A 10 -42.60 -1.05 10.96
N GLY A 11 -41.85 -0.37 11.83
CA GLY A 11 -41.42 -0.91 13.12
C GLY A 11 -40.28 -1.94 13.05
N LYS A 12 -39.65 -2.09 11.88
CA LYS A 12 -38.43 -2.87 11.68
C LYS A 12 -37.31 -1.96 11.19
N PHE A 13 -36.07 -2.38 11.43
CA PHE A 13 -34.87 -1.70 10.99
C PHE A 13 -34.10 -2.65 10.07
N THR A 14 -33.95 -2.28 8.80
CA THR A 14 -33.24 -3.09 7.81
C THR A 14 -31.84 -2.54 7.63
N VAL A 15 -30.83 -3.39 7.78
CA VAL A 15 -29.44 -3.04 7.46
C VAL A 15 -29.24 -3.20 5.96
N ILE A 16 -28.82 -2.13 5.30
CA ILE A 16 -28.57 -2.04 3.87
C ILE A 16 -27.09 -1.78 3.65
N ALA A 17 -26.44 -2.63 2.85
CA ALA A 17 -25.09 -2.41 2.33
C ALA A 17 -25.17 -1.50 1.10
N THR A 18 -24.30 -0.50 0.99
CA THR A 18 -24.22 0.43 -0.14
C THR A 18 -22.77 0.59 -0.60
N TRP A 19 -22.50 0.55 -1.90
CA TRP A 19 -21.15 0.71 -2.45
C TRP A 19 -21.17 1.48 -3.78
N PRO A 20 -20.06 2.12 -4.18
CA PRO A 20 -19.94 2.81 -5.46
C PRO A 20 -19.92 1.85 -6.66
N GLY A 21 -20.42 2.31 -7.80
CA GLY A 21 -20.29 1.70 -9.12
C GLY A 21 -19.52 2.57 -10.12
N GLU A 22 -19.49 2.13 -11.39
CA GLU A 22 -18.70 2.69 -12.50
C GLU A 22 -18.85 4.21 -12.71
N TYR A 23 -20.04 4.77 -12.46
CA TYR A 23 -20.35 6.19 -12.69
C TYR A 23 -20.63 6.96 -11.40
N ALA A 24 -20.04 6.54 -10.28
CA ALA A 24 -20.39 7.00 -8.93
C ALA A 24 -21.87 6.76 -8.54
N ASP A 25 -22.55 5.89 -9.28
CA ASP A 25 -23.85 5.35 -8.89
C ASP A 25 -23.71 4.55 -7.60
N SER A 26 -24.72 4.62 -6.74
CA SER A 26 -24.74 3.86 -5.49
C SER A 26 -25.57 2.59 -5.66
N HIS A 27 -24.93 1.44 -5.50
CA HIS A 27 -25.59 0.14 -5.47
C HIS A 27 -25.96 -0.20 -4.05
N SER A 28 -27.04 -0.97 -3.86
CA SER A 28 -27.45 -1.39 -2.53
C SER A 28 -27.97 -2.82 -2.46
N ALA A 29 -27.72 -3.46 -1.33
CA ALA A 29 -28.22 -4.79 -1.02
C ALA A 29 -28.76 -4.85 0.41
N LYS A 30 -29.87 -5.57 0.59
CA LYS A 30 -30.38 -5.87 1.92
C LYS A 30 -29.51 -6.93 2.58
N VAL A 31 -28.97 -6.61 3.75
CA VAL A 31 -28.20 -7.55 4.57
C VAL A 31 -29.14 -8.34 5.48
N THR A 32 -29.82 -7.65 6.40
CA THR A 32 -30.72 -8.30 7.35
C THR A 32 -31.71 -7.32 7.99
N THR A 33 -32.58 -7.80 8.87
CA THR A 33 -33.62 -6.99 9.53
C THR A 33 -33.66 -7.24 11.03
N PHE A 34 -33.95 -6.18 11.78
CA PHE A 34 -34.09 -6.16 13.23
C PHE A 34 -35.42 -5.53 13.64
N THR A 35 -35.83 -5.79 14.88
CA THR A 35 -36.89 -5.04 15.58
C THR A 35 -36.32 -3.98 16.53
N ASP A 36 -35.04 -4.10 16.90
CA ASP A 36 -34.32 -3.15 17.75
C ASP A 36 -33.40 -2.27 16.89
N SER A 37 -33.60 -0.96 16.94
CA SER A 37 -32.77 0.02 16.23
C SER A 37 -31.34 0.06 16.74
N THR A 38 -31.13 -0.14 18.05
CA THR A 38 -29.80 -0.09 18.66
C THR A 38 -28.96 -1.25 18.18
N GLN A 39 -29.53 -2.46 18.12
CA GLN A 39 -28.84 -3.63 17.59
C GLN A 39 -28.56 -3.50 16.08
N ALA A 40 -29.52 -2.98 15.31
CA ALA A 40 -29.32 -2.72 13.89
C ALA A 40 -28.18 -1.72 13.63
N SER A 41 -28.18 -0.58 14.35
CA SER A 41 -27.16 0.46 14.19
C SER A 41 -25.78 -0.01 14.63
N ARG A 42 -25.68 -0.82 15.69
CA ARG A 42 -24.40 -1.42 16.09
C ARG A 42 -23.85 -2.36 15.01
N LEU A 43 -24.70 -3.21 14.43
CA LEU A 43 -24.27 -4.07 13.34
C LEU A 43 -23.83 -3.26 12.12
N ALA A 44 -24.58 -2.21 11.75
CA ALA A 44 -24.22 -1.35 10.63
C ALA A 44 -22.87 -0.64 10.86
N ASP A 45 -22.62 -0.14 12.07
CA ASP A 45 -21.33 0.46 12.44
C ASP A 45 -20.18 -0.56 12.34
N ASP A 46 -20.33 -1.74 12.96
CA ASP A 46 -19.30 -2.79 12.91
C ASP A 46 -19.02 -3.24 11.48
N LEU A 47 -20.05 -3.48 10.66
CA LEU A 47 -19.86 -3.90 9.26
C LEU A 47 -19.20 -2.81 8.41
N THR A 48 -19.55 -1.54 8.63
CA THR A 48 -18.90 -0.41 7.94
C THR A 48 -17.42 -0.37 8.29
N ARG A 49 -17.10 -0.41 9.59
CA ARG A 49 -15.70 -0.39 10.05
C ARG A 49 -14.89 -1.57 9.55
N VAL A 50 -15.48 -2.76 9.47
CA VAL A 50 -14.84 -3.95 8.90
C VAL A 50 -14.57 -3.74 7.41
N SER A 51 -15.56 -3.34 6.63
CA SER A 51 -15.40 -3.15 5.19
C SER A 51 -14.35 -2.09 4.91
N GLU A 52 -14.42 -0.94 5.59
CA GLU A 52 -13.41 0.10 5.45
C GLU A 52 -12.01 -0.40 5.83
N SER A 53 -11.86 -1.01 7.01
CA SER A 53 -10.53 -1.44 7.46
C SER A 53 -9.96 -2.57 6.59
N MET A 54 -10.80 -3.47 6.07
CA MET A 54 -10.37 -4.59 5.23
C MET A 54 -10.02 -4.16 3.81
N TRP A 55 -10.79 -3.27 3.20
CA TRP A 55 -10.43 -2.68 1.89
C TRP A 55 -9.18 -1.82 2.02
N ASP A 56 -9.05 -1.06 3.11
CA ASP A 56 -7.83 -0.31 3.42
C ASP A 56 -6.62 -1.24 3.65
N ALA A 57 -6.83 -2.38 4.33
CA ALA A 57 -5.80 -3.38 4.50
C ALA A 57 -5.37 -4.00 3.17
N ALA A 58 -6.32 -4.46 2.35
CA ALA A 58 -6.06 -5.02 1.03
C ALA A 58 -5.26 -4.07 0.14
N ALA A 59 -5.62 -2.79 0.19
CA ALA A 59 -4.96 -1.77 -0.60
C ALA A 59 -3.65 -1.30 0.01
N TRP A 60 -3.41 -1.30 1.32
CA TRP A 60 -2.24 -0.57 1.85
C TRP A 60 -1.43 -1.28 2.92
N LEU A 61 -2.00 -2.29 3.57
CA LEU A 61 -1.38 -2.88 4.75
C LEU A 61 -0.80 -4.26 4.46
N ASP A 62 0.34 -4.52 5.08
CA ASP A 62 0.97 -5.84 5.10
C ASP A 62 0.24 -6.84 6.00
N VAL A 63 -0.70 -6.38 6.83
CA VAL A 63 -1.55 -7.23 7.69
C VAL A 63 -2.72 -7.90 6.94
N TYR A 64 -2.85 -7.64 5.64
CA TYR A 64 -4.04 -8.05 4.88
C TYR A 64 -4.26 -9.57 4.91
N ASP A 65 -3.22 -10.35 4.67
CA ASP A 65 -3.35 -11.81 4.56
C ASP A 65 -3.81 -12.43 5.90
N GLU A 66 -3.24 -11.99 7.02
CA GLU A 66 -3.68 -12.41 8.35
C GLU A 66 -5.08 -11.92 8.68
N ALA A 67 -5.43 -10.69 8.30
CA ALA A 67 -6.76 -10.13 8.52
C ALA A 67 -7.83 -10.87 7.70
N GLU A 68 -7.55 -11.20 6.44
CA GLU A 68 -8.46 -11.93 5.56
C GLU A 68 -8.63 -13.38 6.04
N ALA A 69 -7.56 -14.04 6.49
CA ALA A 69 -7.64 -15.36 7.12
C ALA A 69 -8.52 -15.34 8.39
N ARG A 70 -8.40 -14.28 9.19
CA ARG A 70 -9.23 -14.08 10.38
C ARG A 70 -10.70 -13.85 10.00
N ILE A 71 -10.97 -13.02 8.99
CA ILE A 71 -12.33 -12.81 8.47
C ILE A 71 -12.93 -14.11 7.96
N GLY A 72 -12.17 -14.93 7.23
CA GLY A 72 -12.61 -16.26 6.80
C GLY A 72 -13.04 -17.15 7.97
N THR A 73 -12.23 -17.19 9.04
CA THR A 73 -12.57 -17.93 10.27
C THR A 73 -13.86 -17.40 10.92
N ILE A 74 -14.05 -16.08 10.94
CA ILE A 74 -15.26 -15.44 11.47
C ILE A 74 -16.47 -15.83 10.62
N ILE A 75 -16.37 -15.77 9.29
CA ILE A 75 -17.44 -16.16 8.36
C ILE A 75 -17.85 -17.62 8.62
N ASP A 76 -16.90 -18.55 8.67
CA ASP A 76 -17.16 -19.97 8.88
C ASP A 76 -17.79 -20.23 10.25
N THR A 77 -17.28 -19.60 11.30
CA THR A 77 -17.84 -19.72 12.66
C THR A 77 -19.24 -19.12 12.74
N THR A 78 -19.49 -18.02 12.03
CA THR A 78 -20.81 -17.36 11.94
C THR A 78 -21.82 -18.23 11.20
N ARG A 79 -21.38 -18.97 10.18
CA ARG A 79 -22.15 -20.02 9.52
C ARG A 79 -22.34 -21.25 10.38
N GLY A 80 -21.47 -21.52 11.35
CA GLY A 80 -21.65 -22.58 12.34
C GLY A 80 -22.64 -22.24 13.46
N THR A 81 -22.74 -23.13 14.46
CA THR A 81 -23.49 -22.89 15.69
C THR A 81 -22.62 -22.35 16.83
N ASN A 82 -21.30 -22.41 16.66
CA ASN A 82 -20.34 -22.00 17.67
C ASN A 82 -20.35 -20.49 17.86
N GLU A 83 -19.94 -20.02 19.03
CA GLU A 83 -19.68 -18.60 19.24
C GLU A 83 -18.42 -18.17 18.49
N VAL A 84 -18.46 -16.97 17.92
CA VAL A 84 -17.29 -16.33 17.32
C VAL A 84 -16.37 -15.87 18.45
N SER A 85 -15.17 -16.43 18.50
CA SER A 85 -14.22 -16.12 19.59
C SER A 85 -13.73 -14.68 19.53
N VAL A 86 -13.64 -14.03 20.69
CA VAL A 86 -13.00 -12.73 20.86
C VAL A 86 -11.49 -12.90 21.01
N SER A 87 -10.71 -12.05 20.34
CA SER A 87 -9.26 -11.95 20.50
C SER A 87 -8.86 -10.48 20.67
N GLY A 88 -8.28 -10.15 21.82
CA GLY A 88 -7.70 -8.82 22.09
C GLY A 88 -6.18 -8.78 21.95
N GLU A 89 -5.55 -9.90 21.56
CA GLU A 89 -4.11 -9.94 21.34
C GLU A 89 -3.74 -9.36 19.97
N SER A 90 -2.46 -9.02 19.78
CA SER A 90 -1.93 -8.52 18.51
C SER A 90 -2.10 -9.58 17.43
N LEU A 91 -3.17 -9.50 16.63
CA LEU A 91 -3.44 -10.44 15.53
C LEU A 91 -2.36 -10.44 14.44
N PHE A 92 -1.52 -9.40 14.41
CA PHE A 92 -0.59 -9.12 13.32
C PHE A 92 0.87 -9.01 13.82
N ILE A 93 1.31 -9.96 14.67
CA ILE A 93 2.68 -9.95 15.21
C ILE A 93 3.70 -9.98 14.06
N GLY A 94 4.66 -9.04 14.08
CA GLY A 94 5.71 -8.96 13.07
C GLY A 94 5.33 -8.22 11.79
N ASN A 95 4.11 -7.68 11.69
CA ASN A 95 3.70 -6.83 10.58
C ASN A 95 3.98 -5.35 10.86
N ARG A 96 4.51 -4.63 9.86
CA ARG A 96 4.86 -3.20 9.94
C ARG A 96 3.66 -2.37 10.35
N HIS A 97 2.49 -2.67 9.79
CA HIS A 97 1.31 -1.84 10.00
C HIS A 97 0.46 -2.24 11.19
N ALA A 98 0.84 -3.29 11.93
CA ALA A 98 0.08 -3.75 13.10
C ALA A 98 -0.16 -2.65 14.14
N ARG A 99 0.79 -1.73 14.30
CA ARG A 99 0.74 -0.62 15.27
C ARG A 99 0.29 0.72 14.67
N THR A 100 -0.05 0.75 13.39
CA THR A 100 -0.65 1.95 12.80
C THR A 100 -2.08 2.11 13.31
N TRP A 101 -2.63 3.33 13.21
CA TRP A 101 -4.01 3.59 13.63
C TRP A 101 -5.01 2.61 12.97
N THR A 102 -4.94 2.41 11.64
CA THR A 102 -5.79 1.43 10.96
C THR A 102 -5.51 -0.01 11.40
N GLY A 103 -4.24 -0.39 11.60
CA GLY A 103 -3.91 -1.74 12.10
C GLY A 103 -4.52 -2.02 13.47
N GLY A 104 -4.45 -1.06 14.39
CA GLY A 104 -5.09 -1.14 15.70
C GLY A 104 -6.62 -1.17 15.63
N ASP A 105 -7.21 -0.33 14.79
CA ASP A 105 -8.67 -0.33 14.55
C ASP A 105 -9.14 -1.65 13.93
N LEU A 106 -8.37 -2.23 13.01
CA LEU A 106 -8.67 -3.52 12.41
C LEU A 106 -8.60 -4.64 13.45
N ILE A 107 -7.55 -4.67 14.29
CA ILE A 107 -7.43 -5.63 15.40
C ILE A 107 -8.65 -5.57 16.31
N ASN A 108 -9.06 -4.37 16.73
CA ASN A 108 -10.21 -4.20 17.61
C ASN A 108 -11.52 -4.62 16.93
N THR A 109 -11.68 -4.26 15.66
CA THR A 109 -12.93 -4.49 14.93
C THR A 109 -13.14 -5.98 14.65
N ILE A 110 -12.16 -6.67 14.07
CA ILE A 110 -12.29 -8.11 13.74
C ILE A 110 -11.96 -9.03 14.93
N GLY A 111 -11.22 -8.52 15.92
CA GLY A 111 -10.86 -9.25 17.13
C GLY A 111 -11.94 -9.20 18.20
N VAL A 112 -12.61 -8.06 18.39
CA VAL A 112 -13.50 -7.83 19.54
C VAL A 112 -14.90 -7.41 19.13
N SER A 113 -15.07 -6.27 18.47
CA SER A 113 -16.38 -5.65 18.25
C SER A 113 -17.31 -6.53 17.40
N LEU A 114 -16.85 -6.92 16.20
CA LEU A 114 -17.64 -7.75 15.30
C LEU A 114 -18.02 -9.10 15.95
N PRO A 115 -17.09 -9.89 16.54
CA PRO A 115 -17.44 -11.13 17.25
C PRO A 115 -18.54 -10.97 18.31
N LEU A 116 -18.45 -9.93 19.15
CA LEU A 116 -19.46 -9.66 20.19
C LEU A 116 -20.83 -9.38 19.57
N THR A 117 -20.88 -8.56 18.52
CA THR A 117 -22.12 -8.26 17.81
C THR A 117 -22.69 -9.50 17.15
N LEU A 118 -21.88 -10.31 16.45
CA LEU A 118 -22.30 -11.54 15.78
C LEU A 118 -22.89 -12.58 16.74
N ASN A 119 -22.33 -12.70 17.95
CA ASN A 119 -22.84 -13.62 18.97
C ASN A 119 -24.18 -13.19 19.56
N SER A 120 -24.56 -11.92 19.44
CA SER A 120 -25.88 -11.42 19.86
C SER A 120 -27.00 -11.65 18.82
N LEU A 121 -26.64 -12.06 17.59
CA LEU A 121 -27.58 -12.20 16.49
C LEU A 121 -28.32 -13.53 16.53
N THR A 122 -29.56 -13.53 16.05
CA THR A 122 -30.29 -14.77 15.77
C THR A 122 -29.61 -15.58 14.67
N ARG A 123 -29.91 -16.88 14.59
CA ARG A 123 -29.33 -17.77 13.57
C ARG A 123 -29.53 -17.25 12.14
N ALA A 124 -30.73 -16.78 11.80
CA ALA A 124 -31.03 -16.27 10.47
C ALA A 124 -30.23 -14.99 10.13
N GLN A 125 -30.09 -14.09 11.11
CA GLN A 125 -29.26 -12.88 10.98
C GLN A 125 -27.79 -13.25 10.81
N ARG A 126 -27.26 -14.18 11.61
CA ARG A 126 -25.88 -14.67 11.48
C ARG A 126 -25.59 -15.18 10.07
N LEU A 127 -26.46 -16.02 9.51
CA LEU A 127 -26.30 -16.54 8.15
C LEU A 127 -26.28 -15.41 7.11
N SER A 128 -27.22 -14.47 7.20
CA SER A 128 -27.30 -13.35 6.26
C SER A 128 -26.07 -12.45 6.34
N VAL A 129 -25.56 -12.18 7.55
CA VAL A 129 -24.34 -11.39 7.75
C VAL A 129 -23.10 -12.14 7.28
N ALA A 130 -23.02 -13.46 7.48
CA ALA A 130 -21.91 -14.25 6.98
C ALA A 130 -21.83 -14.25 5.45
N ASP A 131 -22.98 -14.29 4.77
CA ASP A 131 -23.03 -14.23 3.31
C ASP A 131 -22.63 -12.84 2.78
N GLU A 132 -23.02 -11.77 3.47
CA GLU A 132 -22.59 -10.41 3.17
C GLU A 132 -21.07 -10.23 3.35
N LEU A 133 -20.52 -10.68 4.48
CA LEU A 133 -19.07 -10.65 4.73
C LEU A 133 -18.29 -11.47 3.69
N ALA A 134 -18.84 -12.63 3.27
CA ALA A 134 -18.26 -13.45 2.23
C ALA A 134 -18.29 -12.78 0.85
N ALA A 135 -19.37 -12.05 0.53
CA ALA A 135 -19.47 -11.29 -0.72
C ALA A 135 -18.43 -10.15 -0.77
N ASP A 136 -18.24 -9.42 0.33
CA ASP A 136 -17.23 -8.37 0.41
C ASP A 136 -15.80 -8.94 0.35
N ALA A 137 -15.54 -10.07 1.02
CA ALA A 137 -14.27 -10.80 0.95
C ALA A 137 -13.95 -11.30 -0.47
N ALA A 138 -14.91 -11.91 -1.15
CA ALA A 138 -14.74 -12.37 -2.52
C ALA A 138 -14.42 -11.21 -3.46
N ALA A 139 -15.09 -10.06 -3.29
CA ALA A 139 -14.81 -8.87 -4.08
C ALA A 139 -13.39 -8.33 -3.86
N ARG A 140 -12.89 -8.31 -2.62
CA ARG A 140 -11.49 -7.96 -2.33
C ARG A 140 -10.52 -8.89 -3.03
N ILE A 141 -10.71 -10.21 -2.91
CA ILE A 141 -9.84 -11.20 -3.57
C ILE A 141 -9.83 -11.00 -5.09
N LEU A 142 -10.99 -10.81 -5.71
CA LEU A 142 -11.10 -10.55 -7.15
C LEU A 142 -10.42 -9.23 -7.54
N SER A 143 -10.51 -8.19 -6.71
CA SER A 143 -9.81 -6.92 -6.96
C SER A 143 -8.29 -7.11 -6.99
N LEU A 144 -7.74 -7.91 -6.07
CA LEU A 144 -6.31 -8.21 -6.01
C LEU A 144 -5.81 -9.01 -7.21
N GLN A 145 -6.70 -9.71 -7.90
CA GLN A 145 -6.38 -10.43 -9.14
C GLN A 145 -6.53 -9.53 -10.38
N LEU A 146 -7.59 -8.71 -10.41
CA LEU A 146 -7.96 -7.92 -11.58
C LEU A 146 -7.17 -6.62 -11.70
N LEU A 147 -7.14 -5.81 -10.64
CA LEU A 147 -6.60 -4.44 -10.71
C LEU A 147 -5.11 -4.37 -11.06
N PRO A 148 -4.24 -5.32 -10.64
CA PRO A 148 -2.85 -5.36 -11.11
C PRO A 148 -2.68 -5.59 -12.61
N THR A 149 -3.71 -6.05 -13.32
CA THR A 149 -3.68 -6.24 -14.78
C THR A 149 -3.95 -4.96 -15.57
N GLY A 150 -4.31 -3.87 -14.88
CA GLY A 150 -4.70 -2.61 -15.50
C GLY A 150 -6.10 -2.57 -16.07
N ASN A 151 -6.94 -3.57 -15.76
CA ASN A 151 -8.32 -3.61 -16.20
C ASN A 151 -9.28 -3.28 -15.06
N ASP A 152 -10.26 -2.44 -15.36
CA ASP A 152 -11.40 -2.19 -14.49
C ASP A 152 -12.41 -3.35 -14.54
N PRO A 153 -13.26 -3.52 -13.51
CA PRO A 153 -14.35 -4.48 -13.57
C PRO A 153 -15.31 -4.15 -14.71
N THR A 154 -15.71 -5.16 -15.48
CA THR A 154 -16.68 -5.01 -16.59
C THR A 154 -18.12 -4.87 -16.11
N ASP A 155 -18.40 -5.28 -14.87
CA ASP A 155 -19.71 -5.18 -14.25
C ASP A 155 -19.79 -3.86 -13.48
N SER A 156 -20.75 -3.01 -13.83
CA SER A 156 -20.99 -1.71 -13.20
C SER A 156 -21.30 -1.84 -11.71
N ASP A 157 -21.92 -2.95 -11.31
CA ASP A 157 -22.37 -3.21 -9.94
C ASP A 157 -21.28 -3.90 -9.11
N SER A 158 -20.10 -4.14 -9.71
CA SER A 158 -18.99 -4.81 -9.06
C SER A 158 -18.50 -4.06 -7.83
N ARG A 159 -18.39 -4.79 -6.72
CA ARG A 159 -17.78 -4.28 -5.49
C ARG A 159 -16.30 -3.91 -5.64
N ILE A 160 -15.63 -4.26 -6.74
CA ILE A 160 -14.26 -3.83 -7.05
C ILE A 160 -14.17 -2.31 -7.20
N TRP A 161 -15.25 -1.64 -7.62
CA TRP A 161 -15.32 -0.16 -7.68
C TRP A 161 -15.06 0.50 -6.32
N GLN A 162 -15.24 -0.21 -5.21
CA GLN A 162 -14.85 0.26 -3.88
C GLN A 162 -13.36 0.62 -3.78
N ALA A 163 -12.49 -0.01 -4.59
CA ALA A 163 -11.07 0.28 -4.64
C ALA A 163 -10.79 1.74 -5.08
N ALA A 164 -11.68 2.33 -5.88
CA ALA A 164 -11.54 3.72 -6.30
C ALA A 164 -11.73 4.71 -5.14
N GLU A 165 -12.50 4.34 -4.12
CA GLU A 165 -12.77 5.19 -2.94
C GLU A 165 -11.75 5.02 -1.82
N ILE A 166 -10.70 4.22 -2.01
CA ILE A 166 -9.65 4.04 -1.01
C ILE A 166 -8.76 5.29 -0.99
N THR A 167 -9.30 6.35 -0.39
CA THR A 167 -8.78 7.72 -0.28
C THR A 167 -7.64 7.86 0.72
N ARG A 168 -7.00 6.76 1.12
CA ARG A 168 -5.87 6.77 2.05
C ARG A 168 -4.74 7.65 1.56
N ALA A 169 -4.65 7.86 0.24
CA ALA A 169 -3.70 8.77 -0.38
C ALA A 169 -3.77 10.21 0.14
N THR A 170 -4.97 10.78 0.22
CA THR A 170 -5.19 12.13 0.76
C THR A 170 -4.87 12.26 2.25
N LYS A 171 -5.08 11.19 3.03
CA LYS A 171 -4.89 11.21 4.49
C LYS A 171 -3.41 10.98 4.88
N MET A 172 -2.70 10.08 4.20
CA MET A 172 -1.26 9.85 4.42
C MET A 172 -0.38 10.98 3.88
N GLY A 173 -0.79 11.67 2.80
CA GLY A 173 -0.11 12.90 2.36
C GLY A 173 -0.13 14.02 3.42
N LEU A 174 -1.09 13.98 4.36
CA LEU A 174 -1.25 14.97 5.43
C LEU A 174 -0.65 14.52 6.78
N THR A 175 -0.54 13.21 7.06
CA THR A 175 -0.12 12.71 8.38
C THR A 175 0.80 11.47 8.37
N GLY A 176 1.24 10.98 7.21
CA GLY A 176 1.95 9.70 7.03
C GLY A 176 3.47 9.80 6.81
N THR A 177 4.15 8.66 6.80
CA THR A 177 5.58 8.50 6.47
C THR A 177 5.81 8.43 4.97
N LEU A 178 5.35 9.45 4.24
CA LEU A 178 5.72 9.61 2.84
C LEU A 178 6.89 10.61 2.74
N PRO A 179 7.79 10.46 1.76
CA PRO A 179 8.89 11.40 1.60
C PRO A 179 8.37 12.81 1.39
N ASP A 180 9.10 13.81 1.89
CA ASP A 180 8.75 15.21 1.72
C ASP A 180 8.42 15.51 0.23
N SER A 181 7.28 16.17 0.00
CA SER A 181 6.71 16.52 -1.31
C SER A 181 5.94 15.41 -2.06
N ALA A 182 5.86 14.17 -1.55
CA ALA A 182 5.01 13.12 -2.14
C ALA A 182 3.50 13.46 -2.09
N ALA A 183 3.08 14.29 -1.15
CA ALA A 183 1.69 14.75 -1.03
C ALA A 183 1.20 15.56 -2.26
N GLY A 184 2.09 16.30 -2.94
CA GLY A 184 1.73 17.03 -4.17
C GLY A 184 1.51 16.10 -5.36
N TRP A 185 2.22 14.97 -5.40
CA TRP A 185 2.02 13.89 -6.38
C TRP A 185 0.68 13.18 -6.14
N MET A 186 0.36 12.95 -4.87
CA MET A 186 -0.89 12.32 -4.43
C MET A 186 -2.12 13.10 -4.82
N ALA A 187 -2.10 14.42 -4.63
CA ALA A 187 -3.17 15.27 -5.12
C ALA A 187 -3.33 15.07 -6.63
N GLN A 188 -2.27 15.20 -7.44
CA GLN A 188 -2.41 15.18 -8.90
C GLN A 188 -2.95 13.87 -9.50
N ILE A 189 -2.69 12.71 -8.89
CA ILE A 189 -3.12 11.40 -9.44
C ILE A 189 -4.47 10.94 -8.89
N PHE A 190 -4.85 11.37 -7.69
CA PHE A 190 -6.13 10.98 -7.08
C PHE A 190 -7.24 12.02 -7.25
N ASP A 191 -6.96 13.18 -7.86
CA ASP A 191 -7.87 14.34 -7.97
C ASP A 191 -8.86 14.28 -9.15
N THR A 192 -8.85 13.24 -10.01
CA THR A 192 -9.82 13.12 -11.15
C THR A 192 -10.31 11.68 -11.44
N ASP A 193 -11.31 11.57 -12.34
CA ASP A 193 -12.21 10.45 -12.74
C ASP A 193 -11.54 9.13 -13.20
N HIS A 194 -10.56 8.65 -12.45
CA HIS A 194 -9.83 7.42 -12.74
C HIS A 194 -10.56 6.19 -12.20
N GLY A 195 -10.60 5.13 -13.01
CA GLY A 195 -11.14 3.82 -12.62
C GLY A 195 -10.31 3.15 -11.51
N PRO A 196 -10.85 2.08 -10.89
CA PRO A 196 -10.21 1.39 -9.78
C PRO A 196 -8.84 0.83 -10.14
N ALA A 197 -8.62 0.33 -11.36
CA ALA A 197 -7.32 -0.19 -11.78
C ALA A 197 -6.29 0.93 -11.84
N GLU A 198 -6.71 2.11 -12.28
CA GLU A 198 -5.78 3.22 -12.41
C GLU A 198 -5.33 3.76 -11.05
N ARG A 199 -6.29 3.92 -10.14
CA ARG A 199 -6.00 4.25 -8.74
C ARG A 199 -5.16 3.17 -8.04
N TRP A 200 -5.33 1.91 -8.44
CA TRP A 200 -4.54 0.79 -7.94
C TRP A 200 -3.07 0.82 -8.43
N GLY A 201 -2.83 1.16 -9.69
CA GLY A 201 -1.47 1.35 -10.22
C GLY A 201 -0.76 2.51 -9.52
N ALA A 202 -1.45 3.64 -9.32
CA ALA A 202 -0.94 4.76 -8.54
C ALA A 202 -0.54 4.37 -7.11
N ARG A 203 -1.37 3.56 -6.44
CA ARG A 203 -1.08 2.95 -5.15
C ARG A 203 0.23 2.15 -5.15
N ASN A 204 0.52 1.38 -6.19
CA ASN A 204 1.73 0.56 -6.23
C ASN A 204 3.00 1.42 -6.20
N LEU A 205 3.02 2.54 -6.91
CA LEU A 205 4.14 3.49 -6.89
C LEU A 205 4.36 4.08 -5.49
N LEU A 206 3.28 4.31 -4.72
CA LEU A 206 3.34 4.81 -3.35
C LEU A 206 3.85 3.78 -2.36
N HIS A 207 3.47 2.53 -2.53
CA HIS A 207 4.03 1.44 -1.74
C HIS A 207 5.55 1.37 -1.89
N ARG A 208 6.05 1.59 -3.10
CA ARG A 208 7.49 1.64 -3.35
C ARG A 208 8.12 2.85 -2.68
N LEU A 209 7.43 3.97 -2.67
CA LEU A 209 7.87 5.17 -1.96
C LEU A 209 8.03 4.96 -0.45
N GLU A 210 7.03 4.36 0.19
CA GLU A 210 7.11 4.02 1.62
C GLU A 210 8.22 3.01 1.92
N GLN A 211 8.38 1.99 1.06
CA GLN A 211 9.46 1.01 1.18
C GLN A 211 10.83 1.69 1.12
N LEU A 212 10.97 2.71 0.26
CA LEU A 212 12.20 3.47 0.13
C LEU A 212 12.47 4.38 1.32
N GLU A 213 11.44 5.07 1.85
CA GLU A 213 11.61 5.86 3.05
C GLU A 213 12.01 5.00 4.25
N ALA A 214 11.35 3.86 4.42
CA ALA A 214 11.69 2.90 5.46
C ALA A 214 13.14 2.40 5.30
N ALA A 215 13.54 2.04 4.08
CA ALA A 215 14.92 1.65 3.78
C ALA A 215 15.90 2.79 4.09
N ALA A 216 15.59 4.04 3.71
CA ALA A 216 16.46 5.20 3.92
C ALA A 216 16.78 5.42 5.40
N LYS A 217 15.76 5.36 6.27
CA LYS A 217 15.89 5.55 7.72
C LYS A 217 16.85 4.56 8.36
N THR A 218 16.95 3.33 7.84
CA THR A 218 17.79 2.28 8.46
C THR A 218 19.28 2.43 8.20
N ILE A 219 19.65 3.13 7.13
CA ILE A 219 21.04 3.35 6.73
C ILE A 219 21.46 4.82 6.83
N ASN A 220 20.65 5.64 7.52
CA ASN A 220 20.82 7.09 7.61
C ASN A 220 20.94 7.79 6.23
N ALA A 221 20.30 7.21 5.22
CA ALA A 221 20.14 7.84 3.91
C ALA A 221 19.03 8.88 3.97
N ARG A 222 19.10 9.87 3.07
CA ARG A 222 18.10 10.94 2.99
C ARG A 222 17.25 10.71 1.75
N GLY A 223 15.96 10.48 1.94
CA GLY A 223 14.98 10.38 0.86
C GLY A 223 14.33 11.73 0.58
N GLY A 224 13.98 11.99 -0.67
CA GLY A 224 13.17 13.13 -1.07
C GLY A 224 12.48 12.87 -2.40
N VAL A 225 11.44 13.65 -2.70
CA VAL A 225 10.87 13.69 -4.05
C VAL A 225 11.45 14.91 -4.75
N GLU A 226 12.09 14.70 -5.91
CA GLU A 226 12.49 15.80 -6.78
C GLU A 226 11.51 15.90 -7.94
N LEU A 227 10.94 17.09 -8.13
CA LEU A 227 10.27 17.47 -9.35
C LEU A 227 11.36 17.87 -10.35
N ASP A 228 11.93 16.91 -11.07
CA ASP A 228 12.89 17.21 -12.13
C ASP A 228 12.11 17.77 -13.35
N PRO A 229 12.37 19.02 -13.78
CA PRO A 229 11.73 19.59 -14.98
C PRO A 229 12.06 18.83 -16.27
N VAL A 230 13.08 17.97 -16.24
CA VAL A 230 13.48 17.07 -17.32
C VAL A 230 12.84 15.69 -17.10
N SER A 231 13.21 14.92 -16.11
CA SER A 231 12.77 13.51 -16.03
C SER A 231 11.34 13.29 -15.54
N GLY A 232 10.65 14.34 -15.08
CA GLY A 232 9.43 14.22 -14.30
C GLY A 232 9.69 13.91 -12.83
N LEU A 233 8.64 13.52 -12.11
CA LEU A 233 8.72 13.18 -10.69
C LEU A 233 9.63 11.96 -10.48
N LEU A 234 10.76 12.20 -9.82
CA LEU A 234 11.67 11.15 -9.42
C LEU A 234 11.80 11.17 -7.91
N ASN A 235 11.53 10.03 -7.30
CA ASN A 235 11.91 9.83 -5.92
C ASN A 235 13.39 9.55 -5.91
N HIS A 236 14.11 10.25 -5.06
CA HIS A 236 15.54 10.05 -4.94
C HIS A 236 15.90 9.68 -3.52
N LEU A 237 16.93 8.86 -3.41
CA LEU A 237 17.51 8.44 -2.16
C LEU A 237 19.00 8.76 -2.22
N VAL A 238 19.44 9.64 -1.34
CA VAL A 238 20.84 10.04 -1.19
C VAL A 238 21.49 9.10 -0.20
N ILE A 239 22.39 8.26 -0.70
CA ILE A 239 23.10 7.24 0.06
C ILE A 239 24.51 7.75 0.39
N PRO A 240 24.90 7.79 1.68
CA PRO A 240 26.25 8.16 2.06
C PRO A 240 27.33 7.30 1.38
N ALA A 241 28.35 7.93 0.81
CA ALA A 241 29.48 7.27 0.14
C ALA A 241 30.16 6.19 1.01
N ALA A 242 30.22 6.47 2.32
CA ALA A 242 30.85 5.61 3.31
C ALA A 242 30.20 4.20 3.40
N LEU A 243 28.94 4.04 3.01
CA LEU A 243 28.29 2.72 3.01
C LEU A 243 28.92 1.76 1.99
N PHE A 244 29.53 2.30 0.95
CA PHE A 244 30.16 1.53 -0.13
C PHE A 244 31.68 1.38 0.06
N GLY A 245 32.22 1.71 1.24
CA GLY A 245 33.67 1.70 1.48
C GLY A 245 34.40 2.77 0.66
N VAL A 246 33.71 3.88 0.31
CA VAL A 246 34.27 4.95 -0.50
C VAL A 246 34.52 6.19 0.35
N HIS A 247 35.73 6.74 0.24
CA HIS A 247 36.10 8.00 0.90
C HIS A 247 36.50 9.04 -0.14
N ILE A 248 35.97 10.25 0.01
CA ILE A 248 36.43 11.42 -0.73
C ILE A 248 37.58 12.03 0.06
N ASP A 249 38.77 11.97 -0.50
CA ASP A 249 39.92 12.66 0.06
C ASP A 249 39.95 14.10 -0.47
N HIS A 250 39.70 15.07 0.41
CA HIS A 250 39.73 16.50 0.05
C HIS A 250 41.13 17.12 0.25
N SER A 251 42.11 16.35 0.73
CA SER A 251 43.43 16.89 1.08
C SER A 251 44.30 17.17 -0.15
N ASP A 252 44.15 16.36 -1.19
CA ASP A 252 44.89 16.48 -2.44
C ASP A 252 43.88 16.39 -3.60
N HIS A 253 44.09 17.08 -4.72
CA HIS A 253 43.20 17.04 -5.89
C HIS A 253 43.17 15.66 -6.61
N ALA A 254 43.53 14.58 -5.91
CA ALA A 254 43.78 13.23 -6.41
C ALA A 254 42.53 12.34 -6.56
N GLY A 255 41.36 12.78 -6.10
CA GLY A 255 40.09 12.11 -6.38
C GLY A 255 39.67 11.04 -5.38
N THR A 256 38.60 10.32 -5.72
CA THR A 256 37.90 9.36 -4.85
C THR A 256 38.70 8.07 -4.65
N LYS A 257 38.84 7.60 -3.40
CA LYS A 257 39.51 6.33 -3.06
C LYS A 257 38.48 5.26 -2.69
N VAL A 258 38.61 4.07 -3.27
CA VAL A 258 37.79 2.89 -2.94
C VAL A 258 38.56 2.01 -1.95
N ARG A 259 37.93 1.61 -0.85
CA ARG A 259 38.46 0.66 0.14
C ARG A 259 37.66 -0.65 0.08
N ASP A 260 38.25 -1.70 0.65
CA ASP A 260 37.65 -3.04 0.69
C ASP A 260 36.66 -3.24 1.86
N ASP A 261 36.44 -2.23 2.71
CA ASP A 261 35.62 -2.26 3.92
C ASP A 261 34.14 -1.89 3.67
N ILE A 262 33.55 -2.49 2.63
CA ILE A 262 32.14 -2.28 2.27
C ILE A 262 31.23 -2.71 3.43
N ASN A 263 30.20 -1.90 3.73
CA ASN A 263 29.21 -2.29 4.71
C ASN A 263 28.58 -3.63 4.30
N PRO A 264 28.65 -4.69 5.16
CA PRO A 264 28.12 -6.00 4.83
C PRO A 264 26.64 -6.00 4.39
N ALA A 265 25.87 -4.99 4.83
CA ALA A 265 24.50 -4.78 4.40
C ALA A 265 24.38 -4.58 2.87
N VAL A 266 25.27 -3.80 2.26
CA VAL A 266 25.18 -3.43 0.83
C VAL A 266 26.11 -4.23 -0.07
N ALA A 267 27.05 -5.01 0.48
CA ALA A 267 28.14 -5.67 -0.25
C ALA A 267 27.70 -6.59 -1.41
N ASN A 268 26.52 -7.21 -1.30
CA ASN A 268 26.00 -8.16 -2.30
C ASN A 268 24.94 -7.56 -3.24
N SER A 269 24.78 -6.23 -3.25
CA SER A 269 23.78 -5.55 -4.10
C SER A 269 24.30 -5.22 -5.49
N SER A 270 23.41 -5.19 -6.49
CA SER A 270 23.75 -4.68 -7.83
C SER A 270 24.15 -3.19 -7.79
N LEU A 271 23.53 -2.44 -6.87
CA LEU A 271 23.85 -1.06 -6.55
C LEU A 271 25.32 -0.87 -6.11
N ALA A 272 25.83 -1.71 -5.22
CA ALA A 272 27.21 -1.60 -4.74
C ALA A 272 28.27 -1.92 -5.80
N GLY A 273 27.94 -2.78 -6.78
CA GLY A 273 28.78 -2.99 -7.96
C GLY A 273 28.83 -1.72 -8.83
N ALA A 274 27.66 -1.27 -9.29
CA ALA A 274 27.55 -0.11 -10.19
C ALA A 274 28.12 1.18 -9.60
N TYR A 275 27.92 1.41 -8.30
CA TYR A 275 28.44 2.59 -7.62
C TYR A 275 29.98 2.59 -7.56
N ARG A 276 30.61 1.45 -7.25
CA ARG A 276 32.08 1.34 -7.26
C ARG A 276 32.65 1.54 -8.65
N ASP A 277 32.01 1.01 -9.68
CA ASP A 277 32.44 1.22 -11.07
C ASP A 277 32.40 2.70 -11.45
N GLN A 278 31.32 3.42 -11.12
CA GLN A 278 31.23 4.86 -11.38
C GLN A 278 32.25 5.68 -10.57
N VAL A 279 32.49 5.31 -9.30
CA VAL A 279 33.51 5.94 -8.46
C VAL A 279 34.91 5.73 -9.01
N ALA A 280 35.25 4.50 -9.42
CA ALA A 280 36.53 4.16 -10.01
C ALA A 280 36.79 4.94 -11.32
N ASN A 281 35.72 5.30 -12.04
CA ASN A 281 35.76 6.13 -13.24
C ASN A 281 35.71 7.64 -12.96
N ALA A 282 35.79 8.07 -11.69
CA ALA A 282 35.73 9.47 -11.25
C ALA A 282 34.45 10.22 -11.70
N GLU A 283 33.34 9.50 -11.94
CA GLU A 283 32.09 10.08 -12.43
C GLU A 283 31.25 10.71 -11.28
N PHE A 284 31.68 10.80 -10.02
CA PHE A 284 30.89 11.42 -8.93
C PHE A 284 31.48 12.75 -8.42
N THR A 285 30.62 13.74 -8.19
CA THR A 285 30.93 14.98 -7.46
C THR A 285 30.27 14.96 -6.09
N GLY A 286 31.04 15.09 -5.00
CA GLY A 286 30.52 15.13 -3.63
C GLY A 286 30.30 13.76 -2.97
N GLY A 287 30.62 12.67 -3.68
CA GLY A 287 30.73 11.29 -3.22
C GLY A 287 29.44 10.61 -2.78
N ASP A 288 28.39 11.30 -2.36
CA ASP A 288 27.13 10.62 -2.08
C ASP A 288 26.48 10.07 -3.36
N ALA A 289 25.89 8.88 -3.24
CA ALA A 289 25.19 8.23 -4.34
C ALA A 289 23.76 8.76 -4.40
N VAL A 290 23.33 9.33 -5.53
CA VAL A 290 21.92 9.67 -5.73
C VAL A 290 21.26 8.55 -6.53
N LEU A 291 20.37 7.83 -5.86
CA LEU A 291 19.56 6.77 -6.43
C LEU A 291 18.20 7.33 -6.80
N TYR A 292 17.90 7.39 -8.10
CA TYR A 292 16.58 7.75 -8.61
C TYR A 292 15.73 6.52 -8.81
N ILE A 293 14.49 6.57 -8.34
CA ILE A 293 13.48 5.52 -8.51
C ILE A 293 12.20 6.19 -8.98
N GLY A 294 11.76 5.81 -10.16
CA GLY A 294 10.56 6.37 -10.76
C GLY A 294 10.02 5.46 -11.85
N PRO A 295 8.80 5.74 -12.33
CA PRO A 295 8.24 5.04 -13.47
C PRO A 295 9.11 5.25 -14.71
N ASP A 296 9.22 4.23 -15.54
CA ASP A 296 9.91 4.20 -16.83
C ASP A 296 9.03 4.85 -17.90
N ILE A 297 8.72 6.11 -17.66
CA ILE A 297 7.92 6.91 -18.57
C ILE A 297 8.50 8.32 -18.58
N ASP A 298 8.68 8.85 -19.79
CA ASP A 298 9.09 10.24 -19.97
C ASP A 298 7.86 11.13 -19.75
N MET A 299 7.66 11.54 -18.49
CA MET A 299 6.50 12.34 -18.06
C MET A 299 6.39 13.71 -18.76
N ARG A 300 7.36 14.09 -19.60
CA ARG A 300 7.30 15.29 -20.46
C ARG A 300 6.55 15.07 -21.78
N LYS A 301 6.46 13.82 -22.22
CA LYS A 301 5.87 13.44 -23.51
C LYS A 301 4.42 13.00 -23.39
N PHE A 302 3.95 12.84 -22.16
CA PHE A 302 2.63 12.35 -21.83
C PHE A 302 2.00 13.36 -20.90
N ASP A 303 0.77 13.76 -21.24
CA ASP A 303 -0.03 14.56 -20.33
C ASP A 303 -0.26 13.81 -19.00
N PRO A 304 -0.65 14.51 -17.91
CA PRO A 304 -0.93 13.86 -16.63
C PRO A 304 -1.89 12.67 -16.69
N TRP A 305 -2.79 12.66 -17.67
CA TRP A 305 -3.79 11.62 -17.97
C TRP A 305 -3.35 10.57 -19.01
N GLU A 306 -2.17 10.72 -19.61
CA GLU A 306 -1.55 9.72 -20.52
C GLU A 306 -0.44 8.92 -19.81
N ARG A 307 -0.35 9.07 -18.49
CA ARG A 307 0.67 8.41 -17.67
C ARG A 307 0.33 6.92 -17.57
N ASP A 308 1.19 6.07 -18.12
CA ASP A 308 1.16 4.64 -17.83
C ASP A 308 1.59 4.44 -16.36
N ILE A 309 0.62 4.49 -15.47
CA ILE A 309 0.70 4.14 -14.05
C ILE A 309 1.12 2.68 -13.79
N PHE A 310 1.09 1.82 -14.80
CA PHE A 310 1.66 0.47 -14.78
C PHE A 310 3.04 0.40 -15.43
N ALA A 311 3.60 1.56 -15.82
CA ALA A 311 4.95 1.62 -16.35
C ALA A 311 5.92 0.96 -15.36
N LYS A 312 6.88 0.25 -15.95
CA LYS A 312 7.95 -0.41 -15.21
C LYS A 312 8.66 0.61 -14.34
N ILE A 313 9.13 0.21 -13.17
CA ILE A 313 9.93 1.06 -12.30
C ILE A 313 11.38 0.97 -12.75
N LYS A 314 11.99 2.11 -13.03
CA LYS A 314 13.43 2.25 -13.26
C LYS A 314 14.12 2.63 -11.98
N ILE A 315 15.15 1.85 -11.63
CA ILE A 315 16.09 2.17 -10.56
C ILE A 315 17.38 2.64 -11.22
N GLN A 316 17.78 3.87 -10.97
CA GLN A 316 18.90 4.52 -11.64
C GLN A 316 19.87 5.13 -10.64
N LEU A 317 21.16 4.86 -10.82
CA LEU A 317 22.23 5.54 -10.11
C LEU A 317 22.72 6.74 -10.92
N SER A 318 22.70 7.93 -10.34
CA SER A 318 23.14 9.16 -11.00
C SER A 318 24.58 9.52 -10.67
N GLY A 319 25.37 9.77 -11.71
CA GLY A 319 26.70 10.39 -11.67
C GLY A 319 26.78 11.65 -12.54
N ARG A 320 27.99 12.14 -12.78
CA ARG A 320 28.32 13.38 -13.49
C ARG A 320 27.90 13.28 -14.96
N GLY A 321 26.69 13.74 -15.24
CA GLY A 321 26.10 13.79 -16.58
C GLY A 321 25.64 12.43 -17.12
N ARG A 322 25.62 11.37 -16.28
CA ARG A 322 25.19 10.02 -16.67
C ARG A 322 24.32 9.39 -15.59
N ARG A 323 23.33 8.63 -16.02
CA ARG A 323 22.55 7.73 -15.16
C ARG A 323 22.78 6.30 -15.61
N VAL A 324 23.10 5.42 -14.68
CA VAL A 324 23.18 3.98 -14.93
C VAL A 324 21.91 3.34 -14.45
N THR A 325 21.22 2.62 -15.33
CA THR A 325 20.02 1.87 -14.97
C THR A 325 20.47 0.57 -14.30
N LEU A 326 20.11 0.39 -13.04
CA LEU A 326 20.41 -0.80 -12.25
C LEU A 326 19.40 -1.91 -12.53
N ALA A 327 18.12 -1.52 -12.64
CA ALA A 327 17.03 -2.43 -12.93
C ALA A 327 15.86 -1.70 -13.60
N THR A 328 15.07 -2.47 -14.35
CA THR A 328 13.76 -2.07 -14.86
C THR A 328 12.80 -3.19 -14.49
N LEU A 329 11.86 -2.88 -13.61
CA LEU A 329 11.06 -3.87 -12.88
C LEU A 329 9.58 -3.63 -13.14
N GLU A 330 8.75 -4.66 -13.14
CA GLU A 330 7.30 -4.42 -13.07
C GLU A 330 6.98 -3.66 -11.76
N ALA A 331 5.98 -2.78 -11.78
CA ALA A 331 5.59 -2.03 -10.57
C ALA A 331 5.28 -2.96 -9.38
N THR A 332 4.83 -4.18 -9.68
CA THR A 332 4.48 -5.25 -8.73
C THR A 332 5.66 -6.17 -8.34
N ASP A 333 6.83 -6.09 -9.00
CA ASP A 333 7.96 -7.00 -8.76
C ASP A 333 8.77 -6.64 -7.51
N THR A 334 8.26 -7.04 -6.35
CA THR A 334 8.92 -6.81 -5.05
C THR A 334 10.23 -7.58 -4.92
N ALA A 335 10.30 -8.80 -5.44
CA ALA A 335 11.51 -9.62 -5.33
C ALA A 335 12.66 -9.02 -6.16
N GLY A 336 12.37 -8.60 -7.40
CA GLY A 336 13.31 -7.89 -8.24
C GLY A 336 13.75 -6.55 -7.65
N PHE A 337 12.82 -5.83 -7.00
CA PHE A 337 13.14 -4.58 -6.29
C PHE A 337 14.13 -4.79 -5.14
N VAL A 338 13.87 -5.80 -4.30
CA VAL A 338 14.77 -6.20 -3.21
C VAL A 338 16.11 -6.68 -3.76
N ALA A 339 16.12 -7.48 -4.82
CA ALA A 339 17.36 -7.97 -5.44
C ALA A 339 18.21 -6.84 -6.02
N ALA A 340 17.59 -5.86 -6.68
CA ALA A 340 18.27 -4.72 -7.28
C ALA A 340 18.96 -3.85 -6.21
N LEU A 341 18.24 -3.53 -5.14
CA LEU A 341 18.79 -2.74 -4.02
C LEU A 341 19.71 -3.58 -3.12
N GLY A 342 19.50 -4.88 -3.06
CA GLY A 342 20.24 -5.85 -2.26
C GLY A 342 19.53 -6.25 -0.96
N ASN A 343 20.00 -7.35 -0.38
CA ASN A 343 19.40 -7.96 0.82
C ASN A 343 19.39 -7.06 2.06
N TRP A 344 20.03 -5.89 2.11
CA TRP A 344 19.79 -4.98 3.25
C TRP A 344 18.37 -4.44 3.28
N VAL A 345 17.67 -4.40 2.14
CA VAL A 345 16.21 -4.22 2.11
C VAL A 345 15.50 -5.39 2.81
N THR A 346 16.07 -6.60 2.84
CA THR A 346 15.51 -7.71 3.64
C THR A 346 15.72 -7.52 5.15
N ASN A 347 16.78 -6.85 5.60
CA ASN A 347 16.95 -6.55 7.03
C ASN A 347 15.95 -5.51 7.55
N THR A 348 15.33 -4.73 6.66
CA THR A 348 14.26 -3.79 6.98
C THR A 348 12.85 -4.35 6.72
N MET A 349 12.74 -5.39 5.90
CA MET A 349 11.48 -6.11 5.64
C MET A 349 11.26 -7.35 6.54
N PHE A 350 12.28 -7.84 7.26
CA PHE A 350 12.18 -9.07 8.07
C PHE A 350 12.59 -8.93 9.55
N ARG A 351 12.89 -7.72 10.03
CA ARG A 351 13.10 -7.47 11.47
C ARG A 351 12.57 -6.10 11.89
N ALA A 352 11.31 -6.07 12.31
CA ALA A 352 10.85 -5.32 13.49
C ALA A 352 9.49 -5.85 13.96
#